data_AF-A0A356C1U5-F1
#
_entry.id   AF-A0A356C1U5-F1
#
_cell.length_a   1.000
_cell.length_b   1.000
_cell.length_c   1.000
_cell.angle_alpha   90.00
_cell.angle_beta   90.00
_cell.angle_gamma   90.00
#
_symmetry.space_group_name_H-M   'P 1'
#
loop_
_entity.id
_entity.type
_entity.pdbx_description
1 polymer ?
#
loop_
_entity_poly.entity_id
_entity_poly.type
_entity_poly.pdbx_seq_one_letter_code
_entity_poly.pdbx_strand_id
1 'polypeptide(L)'
;IQDGKDLSKLKRVIGTGGVLINSGDPLVMLEGARQEGTSVLELRPESPNYFLDGEYILAAMGLLAQEHPEVALTVLKNSLSEHELTRRDK
;
A
#
# COMPACT_ATOMS: atom_id res chain seq x y z
N ILE A 1 1.42 -8.81 -26.95
CA ILE A 1 2.51 -8.13 -26.22
C ILE A 1 1.86 -7.54 -24.98
N GLN A 2 2.47 -7.68 -23.82
CA GLN A 2 1.97 -7.08 -22.60
C GLN A 2 2.67 -5.75 -22.36
N ASP A 3 1.88 -4.72 -22.07
CA ASP A 3 2.37 -3.36 -21.85
C ASP A 3 2.14 -2.96 -20.38
N GLY A 4 3.17 -2.38 -19.75
CA GLY A 4 3.09 -1.90 -18.37
C GLY A 4 4.39 -2.08 -17.59
N LYS A 5 4.41 -1.51 -16.37
CA LYS A 5 5.48 -1.80 -15.41
C LYS A 5 5.19 -3.12 -14.73
N ASP A 6 6.22 -3.96 -14.63
CA ASP A 6 6.15 -5.18 -13.84
C ASP A 6 6.19 -4.84 -12.34
N LEU A 7 5.06 -5.07 -11.65
CA LEU A 7 4.93 -4.89 -10.21
C LEU A 7 4.94 -6.22 -9.46
N SER A 8 5.21 -7.36 -10.12
CA SER A 8 5.26 -8.70 -9.48
C SER A 8 6.11 -8.72 -8.21
N LYS A 9 7.26 -8.01 -8.26
CA LYS A 9 8.24 -7.92 -7.16
C LYS A 9 7.89 -6.92 -6.07
N LEU A 10 6.86 -6.08 -6.25
CA LEU A 10 6.48 -5.05 -5.30
C LEU A 10 5.92 -5.70 -4.02
N LYS A 11 6.47 -5.30 -2.87
CA LYS A 11 6.18 -5.92 -1.57
C LYS A 11 5.19 -5.13 -0.71
N ARG A 12 4.84 -3.90 -1.08
CA ARG A 12 4.02 -3.02 -0.25
C ARG A 12 2.95 -2.30 -1.07
N VAL A 13 1.69 -2.54 -0.76
CA VAL A 13 0.56 -1.79 -1.30
C VAL A 13 0.03 -0.88 -0.20
N ILE A 14 -0.03 0.42 -0.47
CA ILE A 14 -0.51 1.43 0.49
C ILE A 14 -1.86 1.95 -0.02
N GLY A 15 -2.90 1.74 0.76
CA GLY A 15 -4.22 2.33 0.54
C GLY A 15 -4.29 3.74 1.11
N THR A 16 -4.66 4.70 0.28
CA THR A 16 -4.88 6.11 0.69
C THR A 16 -6.24 6.60 0.23
N GLY A 17 -6.77 7.62 0.91
CA GLY A 17 -8.07 8.21 0.64
C GLY A 17 -9.21 7.67 1.50
N GLY A 18 -10.26 8.48 1.63
CA GLY A 18 -11.31 8.26 2.64
C GLY A 18 -12.17 7.03 2.45
N VAL A 19 -12.25 6.47 1.24
CA VAL A 19 -13.00 5.23 1.01
C VAL A 19 -12.33 4.04 1.71
N LEU A 20 -11.00 3.96 1.66
CA LEU A 20 -10.25 2.88 2.30
C LEU A 20 -10.16 3.11 3.81
N ILE A 21 -9.89 4.33 4.24
CA ILE A 21 -9.69 4.68 5.66
C ILE A 21 -11.00 4.50 6.47
N ASN A 22 -12.15 4.78 5.87
CA ASN A 22 -13.45 4.62 6.53
C ASN A 22 -14.16 3.29 6.19
N SER A 23 -13.47 2.33 5.55
CA SER A 23 -14.03 1.02 5.25
C SER A 23 -14.10 0.14 6.51
N GLY A 24 -15.14 -0.68 6.62
CA GLY A 24 -15.22 -1.72 7.64
C GLY A 24 -14.27 -2.90 7.39
N ASP A 25 -13.81 -3.08 6.16
CA ASP A 25 -12.82 -4.09 5.76
C ASP A 25 -11.94 -3.58 4.60
N PRO A 26 -10.94 -2.74 4.88
CA PRO A 26 -10.04 -2.20 3.86
C PRO A 26 -9.11 -3.26 3.25
N LEU A 27 -8.84 -4.35 3.96
CA LEU A 27 -7.94 -5.40 3.50
C LEU A 27 -8.52 -6.10 2.27
N VAL A 28 -9.80 -6.49 2.31
CA VAL A 28 -10.48 -7.11 1.16
C VAL A 28 -10.42 -6.23 -0.08
N MET A 29 -10.52 -4.91 0.09
CA MET A 29 -10.42 -3.97 -1.03
C MET A 29 -9.01 -3.94 -1.63
N LEU A 30 -7.98 -3.89 -0.78
CA LEU A 30 -6.59 -3.86 -1.23
C LEU A 30 -6.10 -5.20 -1.79
N GLU A 31 -6.70 -6.33 -1.37
CA GLU A 31 -6.38 -7.65 -1.91
C GLU A 31 -6.62 -7.76 -3.42
N GLY A 32 -7.53 -6.94 -3.98
CA GLY A 32 -7.74 -6.82 -5.42
C GLY A 32 -6.50 -6.35 -6.21
N ALA A 33 -5.54 -5.70 -5.54
CA ALA A 33 -4.27 -5.33 -6.14
C ALA A 33 -3.33 -6.52 -6.39
N ARG A 34 -3.53 -7.67 -5.73
CA ARG A 34 -2.69 -8.87 -5.92
C ARG A 34 -2.99 -9.56 -7.24
N GLN A 35 -2.03 -10.34 -7.75
CA GLN A 35 -2.27 -11.25 -8.86
C GLN A 35 -3.46 -12.18 -8.58
N GLU A 36 -4.22 -12.45 -9.64
CA GLU A 36 -5.28 -13.43 -9.67
C GLU A 36 -4.78 -14.66 -10.45
N GLY A 37 -4.87 -15.84 -9.85
CA GLY A 37 -4.11 -17.04 -10.25
C GLY A 37 -4.44 -17.66 -11.61
N THR A 38 -5.27 -17.01 -12.44
CA THR A 38 -5.73 -17.51 -13.74
C THR A 38 -4.99 -16.92 -14.94
N SER A 39 -4.19 -15.87 -14.74
CA SER A 39 -3.49 -15.19 -15.84
C SER A 39 -1.97 -15.39 -15.77
N VAL A 40 -1.41 -15.96 -16.85
CA VAL A 40 0.03 -16.24 -17.02
C VAL A 40 0.86 -14.96 -17.23
N LEU A 41 0.18 -13.85 -17.54
CA LEU A 41 0.78 -12.56 -17.86
C LEU A 41 0.29 -11.50 -16.88
N GLU A 42 0.52 -11.69 -15.58
CA GLU A 42 0.13 -10.74 -14.55
C GLU A 42 1.29 -9.85 -14.12
N LEU A 43 1.09 -8.53 -14.17
CA LEU A 43 2.06 -7.55 -13.69
C LEU A 43 1.71 -7.05 -12.29
N ARG A 44 0.61 -7.50 -11.70
CA ARG A 44 0.26 -7.17 -10.31
C ARG A 44 1.24 -7.82 -9.32
N PRO A 45 1.35 -7.29 -8.09
CA PRO A 45 2.13 -7.89 -7.01
C PRO A 45 1.76 -9.34 -6.68
N GLU A 46 2.76 -10.21 -6.51
CA GLU A 46 2.58 -11.63 -6.17
C GLU A 46 2.14 -11.83 -4.71
N SER A 47 2.83 -11.15 -3.78
CA SER A 47 2.67 -11.33 -2.33
C SER A 47 2.99 -10.03 -1.59
N PRO A 48 2.16 -8.98 -1.74
CA PRO A 48 2.37 -7.72 -1.05
C PRO A 48 1.86 -7.76 0.40
N ASN A 49 2.52 -7.00 1.27
CA ASN A 49 1.94 -6.52 2.52
C ASN A 49 1.07 -5.29 2.24
N TYR A 50 0.02 -5.11 3.03
CA TYR A 50 -0.96 -4.06 2.87
C TYR A 50 -0.89 -3.07 4.02
N PHE A 51 -0.93 -1.78 3.71
CA PHE A 51 -0.85 -0.70 4.67
C PHE A 51 -1.93 0.34 4.36
N LEU A 52 -2.35 1.10 5.37
CA LEU A 52 -3.16 2.30 5.16
C LEU A 52 -2.37 3.56 5.47
N ASP A 53 -2.60 4.60 4.68
CA ASP A 53 -2.34 5.99 5.05
C ASP A 53 -3.40 6.46 6.06
N GLY A 54 -3.47 5.80 7.22
CA GLY A 54 -4.56 5.95 8.20
C GLY A 54 -4.65 7.35 8.82
N GLU A 55 -3.52 8.05 8.89
CA GLU A 55 -3.44 9.42 9.43
C GLU A 55 -3.47 10.50 8.33
N TYR A 56 -3.69 10.13 7.06
CA TYR A 56 -3.61 11.05 5.91
C TYR A 56 -2.29 11.83 5.80
N ILE A 57 -1.18 11.25 6.28
CA ILE A 57 0.11 11.92 6.31
C ILE A 57 0.93 11.74 5.04
N LEU A 58 0.57 10.81 4.14
CA LEU A 58 1.38 10.50 2.95
C LEU A 58 1.68 11.74 2.09
N ALA A 59 0.68 12.59 1.86
CA ALA A 59 0.85 13.85 1.13
C ALA A 59 1.72 14.86 1.89
N ALA A 60 1.49 15.01 3.20
CA ALA A 60 2.28 15.90 4.05
C ALA A 60 3.76 15.48 4.11
N MET A 61 4.03 14.17 4.17
CA MET A 61 5.38 13.62 4.14
C MET A 61 6.04 13.83 2.78
N GLY A 62 5.28 13.79 1.68
CA GLY A 62 5.78 14.19 0.36
C GLY A 62 6.24 15.65 0.29
N LEU A 63 5.53 16.56 0.96
CA LEU A 63 5.96 17.96 1.09
C LEU A 63 7.21 18.09 1.97
N LEU A 64 7.20 17.47 3.15
CA LEU A 64 8.33 17.51 4.09
C LEU A 64 9.61 16.92 3.47
N ALA A 65 9.48 15.89 2.64
CA ALA A 65 10.61 15.23 1.99
C ALA A 65 11.38 16.13 1.01
N GLN A 66 10.81 17.25 0.57
CA GLN A 66 11.50 18.23 -0.29
C GLN A 66 12.67 18.91 0.44
N GLU A 67 12.55 19.10 1.76
CA GLU A 67 13.56 19.74 2.60
C GLU A 67 14.23 18.77 3.58
N HIS A 68 13.46 17.79 4.08
CA HIS A 68 13.89 16.85 5.13
C HIS A 68 13.55 15.39 4.78
N PRO A 69 14.20 14.80 3.75
CA PRO A 69 13.84 13.47 3.23
C PRO A 69 13.92 12.34 4.26
N GLU A 70 14.98 12.28 5.06
CA GLU A 70 15.17 11.21 6.06
C GLU A 70 14.15 11.30 7.20
N VAL A 71 13.81 12.52 7.63
CA VAL A 71 12.81 12.76 8.68
C VAL A 71 11.43 12.38 8.16
N ALA A 72 11.07 12.85 6.96
CA ALA A 72 9.80 12.51 6.32
C ALA A 72 9.63 11.00 6.14
N LEU A 73 10.69 10.31 5.68
CA LEU A 73 10.68 8.87 5.51
C LEU A 73 10.51 8.13 6.84
N THR A 74 11.17 8.59 7.90
CA THR A 74 11.06 8.00 9.24
C THR A 74 9.65 8.13 9.79
N VAL A 75 9.07 9.33 9.75
CA VAL A 75 7.70 9.59 10.21
C VAL A 75 6.70 8.77 9.41
N LEU A 76 6.82 8.76 8.07
CA LEU A 76 5.95 7.97 7.20
C LEU A 76 6.00 6.47 7.52
N LYS A 77 7.20 5.91 7.67
CA LYS A 77 7.37 4.48 7.98
C LYS A 77 6.76 4.11 9.32
N ASN A 78 6.90 4.96 10.33
CA ASN A 78 6.34 4.71 11.65
C ASN A 78 4.80 4.66 11.57
N SER A 79 4.18 5.69 10.98
CA SER A 79 2.72 5.74 10.81
C SER A 79 2.18 4.57 9.98
N LEU A 80 2.85 4.21 8.86
CA LEU A 80 2.44 3.07 8.04
C LEU A 80 2.54 1.74 8.81
N SER A 81 3.57 1.56 9.64
CA SER A 81 3.75 0.32 10.40
C SER A 81 2.66 0.12 11.45
N GLU A 82 2.16 1.20 12.06
CA GLU A 82 1.00 1.16 12.97
C GLU A 82 -0.31 0.81 12.25
N HIS A 83 -0.36 1.03 10.93
CA HIS A 83 -1.52 0.80 10.07
C HIS A 83 -1.30 -0.36 9.07
N GLU A 84 -0.46 -1.33 9.43
CA GLU A 84 -0.34 -2.57 8.67
C GLU A 84 -1.60 -3.42 8.80
N LEU A 85 -2.15 -3.84 7.66
CA LEU A 85 -3.33 -4.70 7.61
C LEU A 85 -2.89 -6.16 7.59
N THR A 86 -3.21 -6.88 8.66
CA THR A 86 -3.01 -8.32 8.76
C THR A 86 -4.35 -9.04 8.79
N ARG A 87 -4.43 -10.20 8.15
CA ARG A 87 -5.55 -11.11 8.40
C ARG A 87 -5.47 -11.53 9.85
N ARG A 88 -6.37 -11.03 10.69
CA ARG A 88 -6.59 -11.64 12.01
C ARG A 88 -7.26 -12.98 11.71
N ASP A 89 -6.63 -14.08 12.09
CA ASP A 89 -7.25 -15.40 12.06
C ASP A 89 -8.58 -15.30 12.80
N LYS A 90 -9.69 -15.44 12.07
CA LYS A 90 -11.02 -15.62 12.66
C LYS A 90 -11.21 -17.06 13.07
#